data_AF-A0A1V4ARL1-F1
#
_entry.id   AF-A0A1V4ARL1-F1
#
_cell.length_a   1.000
_cell.length_b   1.000
_cell.length_c   1.000
_cell.angle_alpha   90.00
_cell.angle_beta   90.00
_cell.angle_gamma   90.00
#
_symmetry.space_group_name_H-M   'P 1'
#
loop_
_entity.id
_entity.type
_entity.pdbx_description
1 polymer ?
#
loop_
_entity_poly.entity_id
_entity_poly.type
_entity_poly.pdbx_seq_one_letter_code
_entity_poly.pdbx_strand_id
1 'polypeptide(L)'
;MNALTEDKILNPNSPFEHEVQWIFWELWHHEGRRARHGASMMGPDYTHWHGLYEVAKHYYMKFLPAVIKVAARKSEEMKSKYEQKIEELLNQEEHLWIKGLSEEEINVLKSAYKNRYDE
;
A
#
# COMPACT_ATOMS: atom_id res chain seq x y z
N MET A 1 -3.42 11.80 -1.74
CA MET A 1 -3.87 12.67 -2.84
C MET A 1 -4.04 14.12 -2.39
N ASN A 2 -4.90 14.42 -1.42
CA ASN A 2 -5.13 15.81 -0.96
C ASN A 2 -3.83 16.55 -0.58
N ALA A 3 -2.96 15.93 0.21
CA ALA A 3 -1.66 16.52 0.57
C ALA A 3 -0.81 16.90 -0.65
N LEU A 4 -0.81 16.08 -1.72
CA LEU A 4 -0.07 16.38 -2.94
C LEU A 4 -0.68 17.58 -3.69
N THR A 5 -2.00 17.75 -3.62
CA THR A 5 -2.70 18.92 -4.16
C THR A 5 -2.41 20.18 -3.33
N GLU A 6 -2.46 20.08 -2.01
CA GLU A 6 -2.15 21.19 -1.07
C GLU A 6 -0.71 21.69 -1.24
N ASP A 7 0.23 20.77 -1.42
CA ASP A 7 1.64 21.07 -1.71
C ASP A 7 1.88 21.55 -3.17
N LYS A 8 0.82 21.68 -3.97
CA LYS A 8 0.86 22.10 -5.38
C LYS A 8 1.79 21.21 -6.23
N ILE A 9 1.87 19.93 -5.87
CA ILE A 9 2.53 18.86 -6.65
C ILE A 9 1.57 18.36 -7.73
N LEU A 10 0.28 18.25 -7.42
CA LEU A 10 -0.79 17.93 -8.38
C LEU A 10 -1.64 19.16 -8.67
N ASN A 11 -2.05 19.33 -9.93
CA ASN A 11 -3.03 20.34 -10.29
C ASN A 11 -4.46 19.76 -10.24
N PRO A 12 -5.36 20.29 -9.39
CA PRO A 12 -6.72 19.77 -9.30
C PRO A 12 -7.56 20.00 -10.59
N ASN A 13 -7.16 20.95 -11.45
CA ASN A 13 -7.81 21.18 -12.74
C ASN A 13 -7.25 20.30 -13.87
N SER A 14 -6.23 19.50 -13.61
CA SER A 14 -5.60 18.59 -14.57
C SER A 14 -5.64 17.16 -14.03
N PRO A 15 -6.82 16.52 -14.00
CA PRO A 15 -6.94 15.15 -13.53
C PRO A 15 -6.17 14.20 -14.46
N PHE A 16 -5.60 13.15 -13.89
CA PHE A 16 -4.90 12.07 -14.62
C PHE A 16 -3.64 12.51 -15.41
N GLU A 17 -3.06 13.68 -15.10
CA GLU A 17 -1.80 14.15 -15.68
C GLU A 17 -0.58 13.34 -15.21
N HIS A 18 -0.70 12.64 -14.07
CA HIS A 18 0.37 11.86 -13.47
C HIS A 18 -0.06 10.43 -13.16
N GLU A 19 0.88 9.50 -13.34
CA GLU A 19 0.70 8.05 -13.11
C GLU A 19 0.12 7.72 -11.73
N VAL A 20 0.52 8.45 -10.69
CA VAL A 20 0.00 8.27 -9.31
C VAL A 20 -1.52 8.46 -9.23
N GLN A 21 -2.12 9.32 -10.06
CA GLN A 21 -3.57 9.54 -10.10
C GLN A 21 -4.29 8.33 -10.73
N TRP A 22 -3.71 7.72 -11.77
CA TRP A 22 -4.22 6.49 -12.37
C TRP A 22 -4.16 5.34 -11.38
N ILE A 23 -3.00 5.11 -10.75
CA ILE A 23 -2.83 4.05 -9.75
C ILE A 23 -3.85 4.22 -8.62
N PHE A 24 -3.97 5.44 -8.06
CA PHE A 24 -4.93 5.71 -6.99
C PHE A 24 -6.38 5.43 -7.42
N TRP A 25 -6.74 5.78 -8.65
CA TRP A 25 -8.06 5.52 -9.20
C TRP A 25 -8.33 4.02 -9.35
N GLU A 26 -7.36 3.25 -9.84
CA GLU A 26 -7.47 1.80 -10.05
C GLU A 26 -7.57 1.00 -8.74
N LEU A 27 -6.86 1.44 -7.68
CA LEU A 27 -6.99 0.84 -6.34
C LEU A 27 -8.45 0.80 -5.89
N TRP A 28 -9.23 1.86 -6.17
CA TRP A 28 -10.64 1.90 -5.83
C TRP A 28 -11.56 1.27 -6.89
N HIS A 29 -11.35 1.61 -8.17
CA HIS A 29 -12.28 1.31 -9.27
C HIS A 29 -12.09 -0.06 -9.89
N HIS A 30 -10.86 -0.56 -9.93
CA HIS A 30 -10.57 -1.84 -10.52
C HIS A 30 -10.48 -2.91 -9.44
N GLU A 31 -9.54 -2.78 -8.52
CA GLU A 31 -9.23 -3.80 -7.52
C GLU A 31 -10.20 -3.75 -6.34
N GLY A 32 -10.41 -2.56 -5.77
CA GLY A 32 -11.38 -2.36 -4.70
C GLY A 32 -12.81 -2.72 -5.12
N ARG A 33 -13.20 -2.39 -6.36
CA ARG A 33 -14.50 -2.81 -6.91
C ARG A 33 -14.60 -4.32 -7.02
N ARG A 34 -13.58 -5.01 -7.55
CA ARG A 34 -13.56 -6.49 -7.59
C ARG A 34 -13.71 -7.08 -6.21
N ALA A 35 -13.00 -6.54 -5.22
CA ALA A 35 -13.10 -6.99 -3.83
C ALA A 35 -14.54 -6.88 -3.28
N ARG A 36 -15.16 -5.69 -3.41
CA ARG A 36 -16.52 -5.43 -2.90
C ARG A 36 -17.59 -6.25 -3.63
N HIS A 37 -17.53 -6.31 -4.96
CA HIS A 37 -18.47 -7.11 -5.74
C HIS A 37 -18.30 -8.61 -5.48
N GLY A 38 -17.05 -9.09 -5.37
CA GLY A 38 -16.76 -10.46 -4.97
C GLY A 38 -17.40 -10.79 -3.63
N ALA A 39 -17.28 -9.90 -2.65
CA ALA A 39 -17.89 -10.09 -1.34
C ALA A 39 -19.42 -10.15 -1.42
N SER A 40 -20.05 -9.23 -2.16
CA SER A 40 -21.51 -9.19 -2.34
C SER A 40 -22.07 -10.41 -3.08
N MET A 41 -21.26 -11.05 -3.93
CA MET A 41 -21.66 -12.21 -4.73
C MET A 41 -21.15 -13.54 -4.16
N MET A 42 -20.66 -13.55 -2.92
CA MET A 42 -20.10 -14.75 -2.26
C MET A 42 -18.96 -15.40 -3.08
N GLY A 43 -18.16 -14.59 -3.77
CA GLY A 43 -17.01 -15.00 -4.57
C GLY A 43 -15.69 -14.77 -3.83
N PRO A 44 -15.23 -15.70 -2.96
CA PRO A 44 -14.08 -15.47 -2.07
C PRO A 44 -12.77 -15.19 -2.82
N ASP A 45 -12.58 -15.80 -3.98
CA ASP A 45 -11.40 -15.59 -4.81
C ASP A 45 -11.33 -14.16 -5.39
N TYR A 46 -12.49 -13.63 -5.81
CA TYR A 46 -12.62 -12.24 -6.27
C TYR A 46 -12.53 -11.23 -5.13
N THR A 47 -13.00 -11.59 -3.94
CA THR A 47 -12.82 -10.78 -2.74
C THR A 47 -11.34 -10.69 -2.37
N HIS A 48 -10.64 -11.82 -2.38
CA HIS A 48 -9.30 -11.93 -1.85
C HIS A 48 -8.23 -11.75 -2.94
N TRP A 49 -7.91 -12.81 -3.69
CA TRP A 49 -6.78 -12.84 -4.62
C TRP A 49 -6.90 -11.83 -5.76
N HIS A 50 -8.08 -11.69 -6.36
CA HIS A 50 -8.31 -10.71 -7.43
C HIS A 50 -8.79 -9.35 -6.93
N GLY A 51 -8.99 -9.20 -5.62
CA GLY A 51 -9.50 -7.98 -4.99
C GLY A 51 -8.46 -7.39 -4.04
N LEU A 52 -8.61 -7.69 -2.74
CA LEU A 52 -7.81 -7.11 -1.66
C LEU A 52 -6.31 -7.37 -1.80
N TYR A 53 -5.90 -8.54 -2.32
CA TYR A 53 -4.49 -8.82 -2.56
C TYR A 53 -3.87 -7.85 -3.58
N GLU A 54 -4.55 -7.60 -4.70
CA GLU A 54 -4.09 -6.63 -5.69
C GLU A 54 -4.07 -5.21 -5.11
N VAL A 55 -5.09 -4.82 -4.34
CA VAL A 55 -5.12 -3.51 -3.64
C VAL A 55 -3.87 -3.35 -2.79
N ALA A 56 -3.56 -4.33 -1.94
CA ALA A 56 -2.38 -4.28 -1.09
C ALA A 56 -1.11 -4.22 -1.94
N LYS A 57 -0.93 -5.15 -2.87
CA LYS A 57 0.26 -5.23 -3.73
C LYS A 57 0.51 -3.92 -4.47
N HIS A 58 -0.50 -3.34 -5.12
CA HIS A 58 -0.35 -2.11 -5.87
C HIS A 58 -0.23 -0.87 -4.99
N TYR A 59 -0.83 -0.86 -3.81
CA TYR A 59 -0.60 0.22 -2.84
C TYR A 59 0.89 0.30 -2.48
N TYR A 60 1.49 -0.80 -2.03
CA TYR A 60 2.89 -0.80 -1.60
C TYR A 60 3.88 -0.71 -2.78
N MET A 61 3.67 -1.50 -3.83
CA MET A 61 4.67 -1.64 -4.90
C MET A 61 4.55 -0.60 -6.01
N LYS A 62 3.41 0.08 -6.15
CA LYS A 62 3.18 1.07 -7.22
C LYS A 62 2.85 2.45 -6.66
N PHE A 63 1.84 2.54 -5.78
CA PHE A 63 1.34 3.83 -5.33
C PHE A 63 2.36 4.60 -4.49
N LEU A 64 2.94 3.99 -3.44
CA LEU A 64 3.92 4.68 -2.59
C LEU A 64 5.15 5.17 -3.39
N PRO A 65 5.78 4.35 -4.27
CA PRO A 65 6.87 4.84 -5.13
C PRO A 65 6.42 5.95 -6.10
N ALA A 66 5.21 5.86 -6.66
CA ALA A 66 4.68 6.89 -7.56
C ALA A 66 4.46 8.24 -6.86
N VAL A 67 4.09 8.22 -5.57
CA VAL A 67 4.00 9.42 -4.73
C VAL A 67 5.37 10.11 -4.62
N ILE A 68 6.44 9.36 -4.31
CA ILE A 68 7.81 9.89 -4.23
C ILE A 68 8.24 10.44 -5.59
N LYS A 69 7.99 9.68 -6.66
CA LYS A 69 8.33 10.07 -8.04
C LYS A 69 7.67 11.39 -8.46
N VAL A 70 6.40 11.61 -8.13
CA VAL A 70 5.73 12.87 -8.48
C VAL A 70 6.21 14.03 -7.60
N ALA A 71 6.50 13.79 -6.32
CA ALA A 71 7.06 14.81 -5.43
C ALA A 71 8.46 15.24 -5.88
N ALA A 72 9.30 14.30 -6.32
CA ALA A 72 10.63 14.56 -6.86
C ALA A 72 10.64 15.43 -8.12
N ARG A 73 9.60 15.34 -8.95
CA ARG A 73 9.44 16.23 -10.11
C ARG A 73 9.22 17.69 -9.72
N LYS A 74 8.69 17.94 -8.52
CA LYS A 74 8.45 19.29 -8.01
C LYS A 74 9.72 19.90 -7.43
N SER A 75 10.37 19.22 -6.50
CA SER A 75 11.65 19.63 -5.91
C SER A 75 12.24 18.51 -5.04
N GLU A 76 13.55 18.59 -4.76
CA GLU A 76 14.22 17.64 -3.84
C GLU A 76 13.71 17.77 -2.40
N GLU A 77 13.29 18.98 -1.99
CA GLU A 77 12.66 19.23 -0.69
C GLU A 77 11.32 18.47 -0.59
N MET A 78 10.49 18.53 -1.63
CA MET A 78 9.22 17.79 -1.65
C MET A 78 9.45 16.29 -1.68
N LYS A 79 10.46 15.81 -2.42
CA LYS A 79 10.84 14.40 -2.39
C LYS A 79 11.15 13.95 -0.96
N SER A 80 12.08 14.64 -0.29
CA SER A 80 12.49 14.32 1.09
C SER A 80 11.30 14.33 2.05
N LYS A 81 10.41 15.32 1.93
CA LYS A 81 9.18 15.41 2.75
C LYS A 81 8.30 14.16 2.61
N TYR A 82 8.08 13.69 1.39
CA TYR A 82 7.22 12.53 1.13
C TYR A 82 7.90 11.19 1.43
N GLU A 83 9.22 11.10 1.28
CA GLU A 83 10.00 9.95 1.73
C GLU A 83 9.87 9.78 3.25
N GLN A 84 10.09 10.84 4.03
CA GLN A 84 9.91 10.82 5.49
C GLN A 84 8.48 10.46 5.89
N LYS A 85 7.48 11.05 5.23
CA LYS A 85 6.08 10.74 5.53
C LYS A 85 5.72 9.27 5.26
N ILE A 86 6.28 8.69 4.19
CA ILE A 86 6.08 7.27 3.88
C ILE A 86 6.84 6.39 4.87
N GLU A 87 8.05 6.78 5.27
CA GLU A 87 8.80 6.07 6.31
C GLU A 87 8.05 6.04 7.65
N GLU A 88 7.52 7.18 8.10
CA GLU A 88 6.68 7.29 9.30
C GLU A 88 5.44 6.39 9.21
N LEU A 89 4.77 6.38 8.05
CA LEU A 89 3.64 5.49 7.78
C LEU A 89 4.07 4.02 7.92
N LEU A 90 5.14 3.60 7.24
CA LEU A 90 5.62 2.22 7.24
C LEU A 90 6.18 1.76 8.61
N ASN A 91 6.36 2.68 9.55
CA ASN A 91 6.74 2.39 10.92
C ASN A 91 5.55 2.08 11.85
N GLN A 92 4.31 2.29 11.42
CA GLN A 92 3.11 1.96 12.20
C GLN A 92 2.90 0.44 12.33
N GLU A 93 2.13 0.03 13.33
CA GLU A 93 1.90 -1.39 13.69
C GLU A 93 1.29 -2.18 12.53
N GLU A 94 0.39 -1.57 11.78
CA GLU A 94 -0.31 -2.14 10.63
C GLU A 94 0.63 -2.52 9.47
N HIS A 95 1.85 -1.98 9.47
CA HIS A 95 2.85 -2.19 8.44
C HIS A 95 4.03 -3.08 8.88
N LEU A 96 3.99 -3.62 10.11
CA LEU A 96 5.06 -4.47 10.66
C LEU A 96 5.39 -5.68 9.78
N TRP A 97 4.40 -6.21 9.06
CA TRP A 97 4.58 -7.33 8.13
C TRP A 97 5.68 -7.08 7.08
N ILE A 98 6.01 -5.82 6.77
CA ILE A 98 7.08 -5.44 5.83
C ILE A 98 8.47 -5.65 6.44
N LYS A 99 8.60 -5.44 7.76
CA LYS A 99 9.88 -5.60 8.48
C LYS A 99 10.23 -7.07 8.73
N GLY A 100 9.22 -7.95 8.67
CA GLY A 100 9.36 -9.36 9.03
C GLY A 100 9.34 -9.57 10.54
N LEU A 101 9.55 -10.83 10.94
CA LEU A 101 9.60 -11.22 12.35
C LEU A 101 10.98 -10.95 12.94
N SER A 102 11.01 -10.47 14.19
CA SER A 102 12.22 -10.41 15.02
C SER A 102 12.73 -11.81 15.41
N GLU A 103 13.97 -11.91 15.88
CA GLU A 103 14.53 -13.18 16.35
C GLU A 103 13.71 -13.80 17.49
N GLU A 104 13.19 -12.97 18.39
CA GLU A 104 12.34 -13.41 19.49
C GLU A 104 11.02 -13.99 18.97
N GLU A 105 10.33 -13.29 18.07
CA GLU A 105 9.09 -13.76 17.43
C GLU A 105 9.32 -15.04 16.61
N ILE A 106 10.47 -15.15 15.94
CA ILE A 106 10.86 -16.38 15.22
C ILE A 106 11.03 -17.54 16.20
N ASN A 107 11.67 -17.32 17.35
CA ASN A 107 11.84 -18.37 18.37
C ASN A 107 10.51 -18.79 18.99
N VAL A 108 9.62 -17.83 19.28
CA VAL A 108 8.25 -18.10 19.72
C VAL A 108 7.52 -18.94 18.67
N LEU A 109 7.57 -18.53 17.40
CA LEU A 109 6.96 -19.27 16.29
C LEU A 109 7.49 -20.71 16.21
N LYS A 110 8.81 -20.90 16.23
CA LYS A 110 9.44 -22.22 16.20
C LYS A 110 8.99 -23.10 17.37
N SER A 111 8.94 -22.53 18.59
CA SER A 111 8.48 -23.27 19.77
C SER A 111 7.00 -23.67 19.67
N ALA A 112 6.15 -22.80 19.12
CA ALA A 112 4.75 -23.08 18.89
C ALA A 112 4.55 -24.20 17.85
N TYR A 113 5.36 -24.21 16.79
CA TYR A 113 5.36 -25.29 15.80
C TYR A 113 5.80 -26.62 16.42
N LYS A 114 6.92 -26.63 17.15
CA LYS A 114 7.42 -27.81 17.87
C LYS A 114 6.37 -28.42 18.80
N ASN A 115 5.72 -27.58 19.61
CA ASN A 115 4.69 -28.03 20.55
C ASN A 115 3.42 -28.54 19.86
N ARG A 116 3.11 -28.03 18.66
CA ARG A 116 1.89 -28.41 17.94
C ARG A 116 2.06 -29.67 17.09
N TYR A 117 3.24 -29.87 16.53
CA TYR A 117 3.50 -30.89 15.52
C TYR A 117 4.49 -31.99 15.96
N ASP A 118 4.95 -31.97 17.21
CA ASP A 118 5.92 -32.93 17.78
C ASP A 118 7.25 -33.03 16.99
N GLU A 119 7.71 -31.92 16.41
CA GLU A 119 9.03 -31.76 15.75
C GLU A 119 10.07 -31.06 16.63
#